data_AF-A0A1Q9F073-F1
#
_entry.id   AF-A0A1Q9F073-F1
#
_cell.length_a   1.000
_cell.length_b   1.000
_cell.length_c   1.000
_cell.angle_alpha   90.00
_cell.angle_beta   90.00
_cell.angle_gamma   90.00
#
_symmetry.space_group_name_H-M   'P 1'
#
loop_
_entity.id
_entity.type
_entity.pdbx_description
1 polymer ?
#
loop_
_entity_poly.entity_id
_entity_poly.type
_entity_poly.pdbx_seq_one_letter_code
_entity_poly.pdbx_strand_id
1 'polypeptide(L)'
;MSDSDSDESGLGPQPIKSTHDDIGCIALFAWILGVLGAGAIILGFALDLGEEVIYVGLFGYIIYLVELCRSKACRYLANVQSEEDFVSYIDSLQKAAPILTFSIQNYHYEDVSTHDESQKKWTTKSERKNTHTATARFPIASMTDETLSPAQTVAMFHLLHHSASSEDTGMLHETVIRVEGTGEKRLLLTCEFPLTFLPRDTETATALARFKEDFYRSNTTDKYQDKSETQTLTCAHANHAMVVLSSEGQGVTERPWWMRTPWLVVFTLLLMGLPFRCFLYRRAQKVVWHVRKHFSIFAAPTAAAPMHSLKPSCYPAVARVGRLDPNVRIEFAREGGFWELPQAPEDDLQMDIEAMAGVSAAEAPDYWKNRGLHAHFRCVELLEDATDTMQAHIQQLLDDCFIAAATRDRKGALPSRLVVEMIQRVEDSALWQKYPECRARIALKTDEVTQLEDLPGSGSCKTTRSLGDLNARLDSSINELYLFHGSSPAGVLGIGSSGFNLDLAGSSAGMMFGPGAYFAEASSKGDEYASEDPSGLFAGKCAMLLCRVVCGELFRVEAADPRLVQSSRTGRYDGTLGDREHAAGTYREFVVYDQAQVYPEYVIIYRRIFH
;
A
#
# COMPACT_ATOMS: atom_id res chain seq x y z
N MET A 1 11.78 -35.15 -36.64
CA MET A 1 11.23 -36.33 -35.93
C MET A 1 11.84 -36.32 -34.55
N SER A 2 11.22 -35.82 -33.50
CA SER A 2 9.83 -35.42 -33.25
C SER A 2 9.88 -34.28 -32.23
N ASP A 3 9.04 -33.27 -32.45
CA ASP A 3 8.74 -32.19 -31.51
C ASP A 3 8.18 -32.72 -30.18
N SER A 4 8.48 -32.01 -29.10
CA SER A 4 7.54 -31.76 -28.00
C SER A 4 8.05 -30.59 -27.17
N ASP A 5 7.67 -29.39 -27.62
CA ASP A 5 7.09 -28.28 -26.87
C ASP A 5 7.49 -28.03 -25.40
N SER A 6 8.02 -26.82 -25.21
CA SER A 6 7.72 -25.87 -24.13
C SER A 6 6.79 -26.31 -22.99
N ASP A 7 7.36 -26.55 -21.81
CA ASP A 7 6.69 -26.32 -20.52
C ASP A 7 6.93 -24.87 -20.07
N GLU A 8 6.30 -23.92 -20.77
CA GLU A 8 5.93 -22.61 -20.22
C GLU A 8 4.47 -22.68 -19.74
N SER A 9 4.21 -23.43 -18.68
CA SER A 9 2.92 -23.39 -17.98
C SER A 9 3.13 -23.70 -16.50
N GLY A 10 3.45 -22.66 -15.73
CA GLY A 10 3.74 -22.79 -14.30
C GLY A 10 3.56 -21.48 -13.52
N LEU A 11 2.59 -20.65 -13.88
CA LEU A 11 2.13 -19.53 -13.04
C LEU A 11 0.77 -19.87 -12.43
N GLY A 12 0.77 -20.88 -11.55
CA GLY A 12 -0.27 -20.98 -10.53
C GLY A 12 -0.17 -19.80 -9.55
N PRO A 13 -1.24 -19.46 -8.81
CA PRO A 13 -1.18 -18.44 -7.76
C PRO A 13 -0.13 -18.85 -6.73
N GLN A 14 1.02 -18.19 -6.79
CA GLN A 14 2.08 -18.35 -5.80
C GLN A 14 1.56 -17.82 -4.46
N PRO A 15 1.81 -18.51 -3.34
CA PRO A 15 1.42 -18.03 -2.02
C PRO A 15 1.99 -16.62 -1.79
N ILE A 16 1.22 -15.77 -1.10
CA ILE A 16 1.64 -14.44 -0.66
C ILE A 16 3.02 -14.60 -0.02
N LYS A 17 4.07 -14.13 -0.70
CA LYS A 17 5.44 -14.19 -0.18
C LYS A 17 5.49 -13.40 1.13
N SER A 18 6.21 -13.93 2.11
CA SER A 18 6.49 -13.28 3.39
C SER A 18 6.82 -11.79 3.19
N THR A 19 6.19 -10.93 3.99
CA THR A 19 6.43 -9.47 4.02
C THR A 19 7.81 -9.11 4.56
N HIS A 20 8.54 -10.08 5.11
CA HIS A 20 9.85 -9.93 5.71
C HIS A 20 10.84 -10.95 5.14
N ASP A 21 12.14 -10.67 5.25
CA ASP A 21 13.16 -11.68 4.96
C ASP A 21 13.25 -12.71 6.09
N ASP A 22 13.51 -13.97 5.72
CA ASP A 22 13.61 -15.07 6.67
C ASP A 22 15.06 -15.54 6.87
N ILE A 23 15.30 -16.15 8.04
CA ILE A 23 16.57 -16.78 8.36
C ILE A 23 16.57 -18.21 7.82
N GLY A 24 17.50 -18.50 6.89
CA GLY A 24 17.65 -19.83 6.32
C GLY A 24 18.26 -20.84 7.29
N CYS A 25 17.99 -22.14 7.07
CA CYS A 25 18.51 -23.24 7.89
C CYS A 25 20.05 -23.25 8.00
N ILE A 26 20.75 -22.80 6.95
CA ILE A 26 22.22 -22.70 6.94
C ILE A 26 22.71 -21.69 8.00
N ALA A 27 22.02 -20.55 8.15
CA ALA A 27 22.36 -19.55 9.14
C ALA A 27 22.14 -20.05 10.57
N LEU A 28 21.03 -20.78 10.79
CA LEU A 28 20.75 -21.41 12.08
C LEU A 28 21.82 -22.46 12.44
N PHE A 29 22.18 -23.31 11.47
CA PHE A 29 23.20 -24.33 11.66
C PHE A 29 24.58 -23.72 11.95
N ALA A 30 24.98 -22.71 11.19
CA ALA A 30 26.24 -22.00 11.42
C ALA A 30 26.26 -21.33 12.80
N TRP A 31 25.15 -20.74 13.25
CA TRP A 31 25.04 -20.17 14.59
C TRP A 31 25.19 -21.23 15.69
N ILE A 32 24.53 -22.40 15.55
CA ILE A 32 24.68 -23.53 16.49
C ILE A 32 26.15 -23.97 16.56
N LEU A 33 26.83 -24.11 15.41
CA LEU A 33 28.26 -24.42 15.36
C LEU A 33 29.12 -23.35 16.03
N GLY A 34 28.75 -22.07 15.90
CA GLY A 34 29.43 -20.97 16.58
C GLY A 34 29.27 -21.02 18.10
N VAL A 35 28.07 -21.30 18.60
CA VAL A 35 27.78 -21.43 20.04
C VAL A 35 28.49 -22.63 20.65
N LEU A 36 28.38 -23.80 20.02
CA LEU A 36 29.08 -25.01 20.45
C LEU A 36 30.60 -24.84 20.36
N GLY A 37 31.08 -24.19 19.30
CA GLY A 37 32.50 -23.92 19.10
C GLY A 37 33.08 -22.99 20.17
N ALA A 38 32.40 -21.88 20.49
CA ALA A 38 32.80 -21.00 21.57
C ALA A 38 32.79 -21.70 22.93
N GLY A 39 31.79 -22.54 23.21
CA GLY A 39 31.73 -23.37 24.40
C GLY A 39 32.91 -24.34 24.50
N ALA A 40 33.27 -25.00 23.40
CA ALA A 40 34.41 -25.92 23.33
C ALA A 40 35.75 -25.20 23.56
N ILE A 41 35.94 -23.98 23.03
CA ILE A 41 37.14 -23.16 23.29
C ILE A 41 37.24 -22.84 24.78
N ILE A 42 36.16 -22.32 25.39
CA ILE A 42 36.14 -21.92 26.80
C ILE A 42 36.40 -23.13 27.70
N LEU A 43 35.72 -24.26 27.44
CA LEU A 43 35.89 -25.48 28.23
C LEU A 43 37.28 -26.09 28.04
N GLY A 44 37.82 -26.04 26.82
CA GLY A 44 39.16 -26.51 26.49
C GLY A 44 40.24 -25.79 27.30
N PHE A 45 40.15 -24.47 27.41
CA PHE A 45 41.05 -23.69 28.27
C PHE A 45 40.78 -23.86 29.77
N ALA A 46 39.52 -23.91 30.19
CA ALA A 46 39.15 -23.98 31.59
C ALA A 46 39.45 -25.34 32.25
N LEU A 47 39.37 -26.43 31.47
CA LEU A 47 39.56 -27.80 31.93
C LEU A 47 40.80 -28.49 31.33
N ASP A 48 41.64 -27.76 30.58
CA ASP A 48 42.87 -28.25 29.94
C ASP A 48 42.67 -29.52 29.10
N LEU A 49 41.62 -29.52 28.25
CA LEU A 49 41.15 -30.70 27.50
C LEU A 49 41.97 -31.02 26.22
N GLY A 50 43.14 -30.39 26.04
CA GLY A 50 44.01 -30.55 24.87
C GLY A 50 43.66 -29.65 23.69
N GLU A 51 44.68 -29.37 22.84
CA GLU A 51 44.57 -28.40 21.74
C GLU A 51 43.54 -28.78 20.67
N GLU A 52 43.31 -30.07 20.44
CA GLU A 52 42.34 -30.57 19.46
C GLU A 52 40.92 -30.05 19.71
N VAL A 53 40.50 -29.99 20.99
CA VAL A 53 39.17 -29.47 21.36
C VAL A 53 39.06 -27.97 21.06
N ILE A 54 40.16 -27.24 21.26
CA ILE A 54 40.26 -25.81 20.95
C ILE A 54 40.23 -25.58 19.44
N TYR A 55 40.95 -26.38 18.65
CA TYR A 55 40.96 -26.28 17.17
C TYR A 55 39.59 -26.59 16.56
N VAL A 56 38.91 -27.64 17.04
CA VAL A 56 37.54 -27.96 16.62
C VAL A 56 36.58 -26.83 16.99
N GLY A 57 36.73 -26.26 18.19
CA GLY A 57 35.93 -25.12 18.63
C GLY A 57 36.16 -23.87 17.77
N LEU A 58 37.41 -23.58 17.43
CA LEU A 58 37.80 -22.47 16.56
C LEU A 58 37.24 -22.65 15.15
N PHE A 59 37.29 -23.86 14.60
CA PHE A 59 36.73 -24.16 13.29
C PHE A 59 35.22 -23.90 13.24
N GLY A 60 34.47 -24.36 14.25
CA GLY A 60 33.04 -24.07 14.37
C GLY A 60 32.73 -22.57 14.47
N TYR A 61 33.53 -21.83 15.23
CA TYR A 61 33.41 -20.37 15.34
C TYR A 61 33.73 -19.64 14.03
N ILE A 62 34.75 -20.09 13.28
CA ILE A 62 35.09 -19.53 11.95
C ILE A 62 33.95 -19.76 10.96
N ILE A 63 33.33 -20.94 10.93
CA ILE A 63 32.17 -21.22 10.07
C ILE A 63 31.05 -20.22 10.34
N TYR A 64 30.75 -19.95 11.62
CA TYR A 64 29.77 -18.94 12.02
C TYR A 64 30.13 -17.54 11.49
N LEU A 65 31.38 -17.10 11.64
CA LEU A 65 31.82 -15.80 11.15
C LEU A 65 31.74 -15.68 9.62
N VAL A 66 32.15 -16.73 8.90
CA VAL A 66 32.11 -16.77 7.44
C VAL A 66 30.67 -16.73 6.92
N GLU A 67 29.75 -17.48 7.53
CA GLU A 67 28.33 -17.42 7.18
C GLU A 67 27.79 -16.00 7.37
N LEU A 68 28.13 -15.37 8.50
CA LEU A 68 27.63 -14.04 8.80
C LEU A 68 28.13 -12.99 7.80
N CYS A 69 29.41 -12.99 7.48
CA CYS A 69 29.98 -12.08 6.47
C CYS A 69 29.34 -12.23 5.08
N ARG A 70 28.80 -13.41 4.76
CA ARG A 70 28.14 -13.70 3.46
C ARG A 70 26.61 -13.59 3.52
N SER A 71 26.06 -13.27 4.69
CA SER A 71 24.61 -13.20 4.90
C SER A 71 23.96 -12.06 4.11
N LYS A 72 22.65 -12.19 3.84
CA LYS A 72 21.84 -11.10 3.26
C LYS A 72 21.85 -9.85 4.15
N ALA A 73 21.70 -10.03 5.46
CA ALA A 73 21.76 -8.94 6.44
C ALA A 73 23.04 -8.13 6.34
N CYS A 74 24.21 -8.77 6.22
CA CYS A 74 25.47 -8.06 6.02
C CYS A 74 25.51 -7.30 4.70
N ARG A 75 24.97 -7.86 3.60
CA ARG A 75 24.89 -7.17 2.31
C ARG A 75 23.95 -5.96 2.35
N TYR A 76 22.82 -6.06 3.04
CA TYR A 76 21.92 -4.92 3.26
C TYR A 76 22.59 -3.82 4.08
N LEU A 77 23.23 -4.18 5.19
CA LEU A 77 23.89 -3.21 6.08
C LEU A 77 25.18 -2.61 5.50
N ALA A 78 25.81 -3.28 4.54
CA ALA A 78 26.93 -2.71 3.79
C ALA A 78 26.50 -1.63 2.80
N ASN A 79 25.24 -1.64 2.36
CA ASN A 79 24.68 -0.72 1.36
C ASN A 79 23.40 -0.05 1.89
N VAL A 80 23.57 0.82 2.90
CA VAL A 80 22.46 1.60 3.48
C VAL A 80 22.34 2.93 2.76
N GLN A 81 21.20 3.15 2.12
CA GLN A 81 20.90 4.31 1.29
C GLN A 81 19.87 5.22 1.97
N SER A 82 20.07 6.53 1.84
CA SER A 82 19.04 7.52 2.13
C SER A 82 17.98 7.53 1.02
N GLU A 83 16.87 8.25 1.25
CA GLU A 83 15.87 8.47 0.21
C GLU A 83 16.46 9.14 -1.05
N GLU A 84 17.31 10.16 -0.87
CA GLU A 84 17.97 10.86 -1.98
C GLU A 84 18.95 9.97 -2.74
N ASP A 85 19.81 9.24 -2.01
CA ASP A 85 20.74 8.28 -2.60
C ASP A 85 19.99 7.20 -3.38
N PHE A 86 18.86 6.75 -2.83
CA PHE A 86 18.03 5.74 -3.46
C PHE A 86 17.39 6.23 -4.75
N VAL A 87 16.79 7.42 -4.74
CA VAL A 87 16.22 8.05 -5.95
C VAL A 87 17.31 8.24 -7.01
N SER A 88 18.48 8.77 -6.63
CA SER A 88 19.61 8.92 -7.55
C SER A 88 20.11 7.57 -8.08
N TYR A 89 20.12 6.53 -7.25
CA TYR A 89 20.53 5.20 -7.65
C TYR A 89 19.56 4.62 -8.68
N ILE A 90 18.25 4.73 -8.47
CA ILE A 90 17.25 4.29 -9.45
C ILE A 90 17.37 5.07 -10.77
N ASP A 91 17.52 6.39 -10.72
CA ASP A 91 17.72 7.20 -11.93
C ASP A 91 18.96 6.73 -12.72
N SER A 92 20.05 6.42 -12.01
CA SER A 92 21.25 5.84 -12.63
C SER A 92 20.97 4.47 -13.25
N LEU A 93 20.19 3.61 -12.59
CA LEU A 93 19.80 2.31 -13.12
C LEU A 93 18.95 2.45 -14.37
N GLN A 94 17.97 3.37 -14.38
CA GLN A 94 17.07 3.62 -15.53
C GLN A 94 17.84 4.11 -16.75
N LYS A 95 18.84 4.97 -16.55
CA LYS A 95 19.70 5.50 -17.64
C LYS A 95 20.78 4.52 -18.10
N ALA A 96 21.17 3.57 -17.26
CA ALA A 96 22.24 2.64 -17.58
C ALA A 96 21.89 1.69 -18.73
N ALA A 97 22.83 1.54 -19.67
CA ALA A 97 22.66 0.65 -20.81
C ALA A 97 22.99 -0.80 -20.41
N PRO A 98 22.21 -1.79 -20.90
CA PRO A 98 22.51 -3.19 -20.69
C PRO A 98 23.74 -3.62 -21.49
N ILE A 99 24.58 -4.45 -20.88
CA ILE A 99 25.73 -5.09 -21.50
C ILE A 99 25.57 -6.60 -21.36
N LEU A 100 25.36 -7.25 -22.50
CA LEU A 100 25.30 -8.71 -22.60
C LEU A 100 26.65 -9.24 -23.07
N THR A 101 27.31 -10.03 -22.22
CA THR A 101 28.61 -10.63 -22.52
C THR A 101 28.50 -12.15 -22.47
N PHE A 102 28.94 -12.81 -23.53
CA PHE A 102 29.04 -14.25 -23.62
C PHE A 102 30.50 -14.66 -23.51
N SER A 103 30.78 -15.70 -22.74
CA SER A 103 32.12 -16.27 -22.63
C SER A 103 32.08 -17.78 -22.73
N ILE A 104 33.13 -18.33 -23.33
CA ILE A 104 33.37 -19.77 -23.41
C ILE A 104 34.81 -20.07 -23.01
N GLN A 105 34.98 -21.05 -22.12
CA GLN A 105 36.26 -21.61 -21.73
C GLN A 105 36.29 -23.08 -22.15
N ASN A 106 37.11 -23.39 -23.15
CA ASN A 106 37.39 -24.76 -23.57
C ASN A 106 38.48 -25.37 -22.69
N TYR A 107 38.34 -26.65 -22.41
CA TYR A 107 39.32 -27.42 -21.65
C TYR A 107 39.26 -28.92 -21.98
N HIS A 108 40.34 -29.62 -21.66
CA HIS A 108 40.39 -31.08 -21.62
C HIS A 108 41.11 -31.56 -20.36
N TYR A 109 41.05 -32.86 -20.13
CA TYR A 109 41.77 -33.49 -19.03
C TYR A 109 42.99 -34.22 -19.57
N GLU A 110 44.13 -33.99 -18.94
CA GLU A 110 45.37 -34.73 -19.20
C GLU A 110 45.76 -35.50 -17.95
N ASP A 111 46.13 -36.76 -18.14
CA ASP A 111 46.59 -37.61 -17.07
C ASP A 111 48.08 -37.35 -16.82
N VAL A 112 48.37 -36.61 -15.76
CA VAL A 112 49.74 -36.33 -15.34
C VAL A 112 50.19 -37.44 -14.41
N SER A 113 51.19 -38.21 -14.85
CA SER A 113 51.79 -39.28 -14.06
C SER A 113 53.06 -38.77 -13.37
N THR A 114 53.04 -38.69 -12.05
CA THR A 114 54.17 -38.27 -11.23
C THR A 114 54.76 -39.49 -10.52
N HIS A 115 56.07 -39.68 -10.67
CA HIS A 115 56.81 -40.73 -9.99
C HIS A 115 57.32 -40.22 -8.63
N ASP A 116 56.83 -40.81 -7.54
CA ASP A 116 57.38 -40.56 -6.21
C ASP A 116 58.61 -41.45 -6.00
N GLU A 117 59.81 -40.86 -6.05
CA GLU A 117 61.09 -41.58 -5.86
C GLU A 117 61.22 -42.18 -4.45
N SER A 118 60.54 -41.61 -3.45
CA SER A 118 60.60 -42.10 -2.06
C SER A 118 59.76 -43.36 -1.84
N GLN A 119 58.62 -43.47 -2.55
CA GLN A 119 57.70 -44.62 -2.45
C GLN A 119 57.75 -45.56 -3.66
N LYS A 120 58.56 -45.27 -4.68
CA LYS A 120 58.66 -46.01 -5.96
C LYS A 120 57.29 -46.27 -6.60
N LYS A 121 56.37 -45.30 -6.49
CA LYS A 121 54.98 -45.43 -6.93
C LYS A 121 54.65 -44.34 -7.93
N TRP A 122 54.03 -44.75 -9.04
CA TRP A 122 53.42 -43.82 -9.98
C TRP A 122 52.06 -43.40 -9.47
N THR A 123 51.81 -42.10 -9.44
CA THR A 123 50.49 -41.53 -9.18
C THR A 123 50.03 -40.79 -10.42
N THR A 124 48.93 -41.24 -10.99
CA THR A 124 48.30 -40.58 -12.14
C THR A 124 47.17 -39.72 -11.63
N LYS A 125 47.24 -38.41 -11.89
CA LYS A 125 46.20 -37.46 -11.55
C LYS A 125 45.70 -36.81 -12.84
N SER A 126 44.39 -36.88 -13.05
CA SER A 126 43.75 -36.17 -14.15
C SER A 126 43.67 -34.69 -13.83
N GLU A 127 44.33 -33.85 -14.63
CA GLU A 127 44.36 -32.40 -14.47
C GLU A 127 43.57 -31.72 -15.59
N ARG A 128 42.74 -30.74 -15.22
CA ARG A 128 42.06 -29.86 -16.19
C ARG A 128 43.08 -28.90 -16.80
N LYS A 129 43.21 -28.91 -18.13
CA LYS A 129 43.99 -27.93 -18.90
C LYS A 129 43.05 -27.06 -19.74
N ASN A 130 43.10 -25.76 -19.50
CA ASN A 130 42.34 -24.76 -20.25
C ASN A 130 43.06 -24.45 -21.57
N THR A 131 42.36 -24.51 -22.70
CA THR A 131 42.95 -24.46 -24.04
C THR A 131 42.60 -23.19 -24.81
N HIS A 132 41.33 -22.79 -24.79
CA HIS A 132 40.84 -21.61 -25.50
C HIS A 132 39.80 -20.86 -24.69
N THR A 133 39.91 -19.54 -24.66
CA THR A 133 38.94 -18.65 -24.00
C THR A 133 38.54 -17.57 -24.98
N ALA A 134 37.23 -17.40 -25.16
CA ALA A 134 36.69 -16.31 -25.98
C ALA A 134 35.57 -15.60 -25.24
N THR A 135 35.47 -14.30 -25.50
CA THR A 135 34.42 -13.43 -24.95
C THR A 135 33.90 -12.51 -26.04
N ALA A 136 32.59 -12.38 -26.18
CA ALA A 136 31.96 -11.48 -27.13
C ALA A 136 30.79 -10.72 -26.50
N ARG A 137 30.59 -9.47 -26.92
CA ARG A 137 29.48 -8.62 -26.50
C ARG A 137 28.41 -8.60 -27.59
N PHE A 138 27.15 -8.73 -27.19
CA PHE A 138 26.03 -8.58 -28.12
C PHE A 138 25.87 -7.09 -28.49
N PRO A 139 25.77 -6.74 -29.79
CA PRO A 139 25.59 -5.36 -30.21
C PRO A 139 24.16 -4.90 -29.91
N ILE A 140 24.01 -4.07 -28.87
CA ILE A 140 22.74 -3.43 -28.49
C ILE A 140 22.75 -2.01 -29.04
N ALA A 141 21.78 -1.67 -29.88
CA ALA A 141 21.68 -0.35 -30.51
C ALA A 141 20.74 0.59 -29.75
N SER A 142 19.67 0.07 -29.14
CA SER A 142 18.76 0.84 -28.30
C SER A 142 18.21 0.02 -27.14
N MET A 143 17.67 0.73 -26.14
CA MET A 143 17.02 0.10 -24.99
C MET A 143 15.71 0.80 -24.61
N THR A 144 14.87 0.08 -23.88
CA THR A 144 13.73 0.62 -23.16
C THR A 144 13.71 0.02 -21.77
N ASP A 145 13.65 0.91 -20.79
CA ASP A 145 13.61 0.54 -19.39
C ASP A 145 12.14 0.37 -18.95
N GLU A 146 11.87 -0.73 -18.25
CA GLU A 146 10.60 -0.97 -17.56
C GLU A 146 10.83 -1.14 -16.05
N THR A 147 11.92 -0.56 -15.55
CA THR A 147 12.24 -0.55 -14.13
C THR A 147 11.27 0.42 -13.45
N LEU A 148 10.42 -0.10 -12.56
CA LEU A 148 9.48 0.71 -11.78
C LEU A 148 10.24 1.78 -10.99
N SER A 149 9.63 2.95 -10.76
CA SER A 149 10.17 3.99 -9.88
C SER A 149 9.94 3.66 -8.39
N PRO A 150 10.59 4.37 -7.45
CA PRO A 150 10.33 4.22 -6.01
C PRO A 150 8.87 4.39 -5.68
N ALA A 151 8.28 5.42 -6.28
CA ALA A 151 6.89 5.75 -6.09
C ALA A 151 5.97 4.64 -6.60
N GLN A 152 6.24 4.12 -7.81
CA GLN A 152 5.47 3.03 -8.40
C GLN A 152 5.58 1.73 -7.58
N THR A 153 6.71 1.46 -6.93
CA THR A 153 6.90 0.23 -6.14
C THR A 153 6.23 0.32 -4.77
N VAL A 154 6.30 1.48 -4.10
CA VAL A 154 5.54 1.72 -2.86
C VAL A 154 4.04 1.70 -3.16
N ALA A 155 3.61 2.28 -4.27
CA ALA A 155 2.26 2.15 -4.80
C ALA A 155 1.84 0.69 -4.99
N MET A 156 2.70 -0.13 -5.61
CA MET A 156 2.49 -1.56 -5.78
C MET A 156 2.34 -2.28 -4.44
N PHE A 157 3.12 -1.90 -3.44
CA PHE A 157 3.06 -2.45 -2.09
C PHE A 157 1.72 -2.15 -1.41
N HIS A 158 1.23 -0.90 -1.49
CA HIS A 158 -0.12 -0.56 -1.00
C HIS A 158 -1.22 -1.33 -1.74
N LEU A 159 -1.12 -1.44 -3.07
CA LEU A 159 -2.08 -2.17 -3.88
C LEU A 159 -2.06 -3.70 -3.65
N LEU A 160 -0.94 -4.28 -3.20
CA LEU A 160 -0.79 -5.72 -2.95
C LEU A 160 -1.12 -6.11 -1.49
N HIS A 161 -0.95 -5.21 -0.52
CA HIS A 161 -1.25 -5.46 0.89
C HIS A 161 -2.66 -5.06 1.32
N HIS A 162 -3.35 -4.20 0.56
CA HIS A 162 -4.81 -4.08 0.62
C HIS A 162 -5.44 -5.13 -0.29
N SER A 163 -5.59 -6.36 0.23
CA SER A 163 -6.18 -7.46 -0.52
C SER A 163 -7.69 -7.25 -0.75
N ALA A 164 -8.02 -6.93 -1.99
CA ALA A 164 -9.04 -7.56 -2.83
C ALA A 164 -10.53 -7.48 -2.43
N SER A 165 -11.20 -6.42 -2.89
CA SER A 165 -12.41 -6.48 -3.71
C SER A 165 -12.41 -5.19 -4.53
N SER A 166 -12.54 -5.10 -5.84
CA SER A 166 -13.11 -5.97 -6.85
C SER A 166 -12.42 -5.65 -8.19
N GLU A 167 -12.65 -6.53 -9.17
CA GLU A 167 -12.62 -6.17 -10.57
C GLU A 167 -13.51 -4.93 -10.79
N ASP A 168 -12.95 -3.82 -11.25
CA ASP A 168 -13.68 -2.95 -12.17
C ASP A 168 -12.73 -2.22 -13.11
N THR A 169 -13.11 -2.27 -14.37
CA THR A 169 -12.41 -1.79 -15.55
C THR A 169 -12.76 -0.32 -15.82
N GLY A 170 -11.77 0.56 -15.92
CA GLY A 170 -12.01 1.89 -16.53
C GLY A 170 -11.00 2.98 -16.18
N MET A 171 -9.94 3.07 -16.99
CA MET A 171 -9.24 4.33 -17.34
C MET A 171 -8.72 5.22 -16.20
N LEU A 172 -7.46 4.96 -15.83
CA LEU A 172 -6.36 5.92 -15.63
C LEU A 172 -6.74 7.38 -15.37
N HIS A 173 -6.63 7.83 -14.11
CA HIS A 173 -6.01 9.11 -13.69
C HIS A 173 -5.89 9.12 -12.14
N GLU A 174 -5.01 8.28 -11.59
CA GLU A 174 -4.64 8.29 -10.16
C GLU A 174 -3.20 8.79 -10.05
N THR A 175 -3.01 10.03 -9.60
CA THR A 175 -1.68 10.65 -9.44
C THR A 175 -1.15 10.59 -8.01
N VAL A 176 -1.92 10.04 -7.06
CA VAL A 176 -1.58 10.07 -5.63
C VAL A 176 -2.01 8.78 -4.92
N ILE A 177 -1.06 8.14 -4.21
CA ILE A 177 -1.30 6.95 -3.38
C ILE A 177 -0.90 7.29 -1.94
N ARG A 178 -1.82 7.11 -0.98
CA ARG A 178 -1.65 7.49 0.44
C ARG A 178 -1.24 6.30 1.30
N VAL A 179 -0.25 6.52 2.16
CA VAL A 179 0.34 5.53 3.10
C VAL A 179 -0.18 5.83 4.51
N GLU A 180 -0.79 4.85 5.19
CA GLU A 180 -1.19 4.99 6.61
C GLU A 180 0.04 5.05 7.53
N GLY A 181 0.04 6.03 8.44
CA GLY A 181 1.12 6.24 9.40
C GLY A 181 1.21 5.10 10.41
N THR A 182 2.11 4.14 10.20
CA THR A 182 2.65 3.36 11.31
C THR A 182 3.41 4.33 12.20
N GLY A 183 3.05 4.48 13.49
CA GLY A 183 3.68 5.44 14.43
C GLY A 183 5.20 5.31 14.65
N GLU A 184 5.92 4.58 13.80
CA GLU A 184 7.37 4.64 13.68
C GLU A 184 7.77 5.79 12.75
N LYS A 185 8.54 6.75 13.27
CA LYS A 185 9.07 7.91 12.54
C LYS A 185 9.97 7.56 11.33
N ARG A 186 10.24 6.27 11.08
CA ARG A 186 11.22 5.76 10.12
C ARG A 186 10.74 4.43 9.54
N LEU A 187 10.77 4.30 8.22
CA LEU A 187 10.45 3.06 7.52
C LEU A 187 11.75 2.43 6.99
N LEU A 188 11.96 1.15 7.29
CA LEU A 188 13.12 0.37 6.86
C LEU A 188 12.72 -0.62 5.77
N LEU A 189 13.38 -0.56 4.63
CA LEU A 189 13.11 -1.46 3.49
C LEU A 189 14.35 -2.30 3.17
N THR A 190 14.19 -3.62 3.12
CA THR A 190 15.18 -4.53 2.53
C THR A 190 14.89 -4.70 1.05
N CYS A 191 15.67 -4.02 0.20
CA CYS A 191 15.46 -4.00 -1.24
C CYS A 191 16.39 -5.01 -1.95
N GLU A 192 15.79 -5.91 -2.74
CA GLU A 192 16.51 -6.79 -3.68
C GLU A 192 16.35 -6.25 -5.10
N PHE A 193 17.43 -6.16 -5.90
CA PHE A 193 17.40 -5.61 -7.28
C PHE A 193 17.73 -6.66 -8.34
N PRO A 194 16.86 -7.67 -8.58
CA PRO A 194 17.10 -8.66 -9.62
C PRO A 194 17.19 -7.99 -11.00
N LEU A 195 18.29 -8.27 -11.71
CA LEU A 195 18.55 -7.77 -13.05
C LEU A 195 17.94 -8.73 -14.09
N THR A 196 17.22 -8.21 -15.07
CA THR A 196 16.62 -9.03 -16.14
C THR A 196 16.65 -8.30 -17.46
N PHE A 197 17.39 -8.84 -18.43
CA PHE A 197 17.46 -8.30 -19.78
C PHE A 197 16.66 -9.17 -20.75
N LEU A 198 15.75 -8.53 -21.49
CA LEU A 198 14.86 -9.20 -22.43
C LEU A 198 15.02 -8.59 -23.84
N PRO A 199 14.93 -9.39 -24.91
CA PRO A 199 14.79 -8.84 -26.25
C PRO A 199 13.47 -8.07 -26.36
N ARG A 200 13.49 -6.89 -26.99
CA ARG A 200 12.29 -6.08 -27.22
C ARG A 200 11.30 -6.77 -28.18
N ASP A 201 11.82 -7.36 -29.24
CA ASP A 201 11.09 -7.86 -30.40
C ASP A 201 11.62 -9.23 -30.87
N THR A 202 10.81 -9.95 -31.63
CA THR A 202 11.12 -11.32 -32.11
C THR A 202 12.36 -11.35 -33.01
N GLU A 203 12.63 -10.28 -33.74
CA GLU A 203 13.81 -10.18 -34.62
C GLU A 203 15.09 -10.05 -33.79
N THR A 204 15.08 -9.21 -32.75
CA THR A 204 16.16 -9.10 -31.77
C THR A 204 16.36 -10.42 -31.02
N ALA A 205 15.27 -11.10 -30.62
CA ALA A 205 15.36 -12.42 -29.98
C ALA A 205 16.02 -13.45 -30.90
N THR A 206 15.65 -13.45 -32.18
CA THR A 206 16.24 -14.32 -33.20
C THR A 206 17.71 -13.98 -33.45
N ALA A 207 18.04 -12.69 -33.54
CA ALA A 207 19.41 -12.22 -33.72
C ALA A 207 20.30 -12.58 -32.53
N LEU A 208 19.77 -12.49 -31.31
CA LEU A 208 20.45 -12.91 -30.09
C LEU A 208 20.71 -14.42 -30.09
N ALA A 209 19.70 -15.23 -30.42
CA ALA A 209 19.82 -16.68 -30.48
C ALA A 209 20.88 -17.09 -31.51
N ARG A 210 20.83 -16.50 -32.72
CA ARG A 210 21.83 -16.71 -33.78
C ARG A 210 23.22 -16.29 -33.34
N PHE A 211 23.38 -15.09 -32.80
CA PHE A 211 24.67 -14.60 -32.31
C PHE A 211 25.28 -15.52 -31.24
N LYS A 212 24.46 -15.95 -30.28
CA LYS A 212 24.86 -16.88 -29.21
C LYS A 212 25.30 -18.22 -29.78
N GLU A 213 24.52 -18.78 -30.70
CA GLU A 213 24.82 -20.05 -31.35
C GLU A 213 26.09 -19.96 -32.21
N ASP A 214 26.20 -18.95 -33.07
CA ASP A 214 27.35 -18.73 -33.95
C ASP A 214 28.63 -18.47 -33.14
N PHE A 215 28.54 -17.69 -32.06
CA PHE A 215 29.67 -17.44 -31.16
C PHE A 215 30.15 -18.74 -30.51
N TYR A 216 29.26 -19.53 -29.92
CA TYR A 216 29.68 -20.79 -29.30
C TYR A 216 30.16 -21.79 -30.33
N ARG A 217 29.49 -21.93 -31.47
CA ARG A 217 29.89 -22.86 -32.54
C ARG A 217 31.28 -22.52 -33.10
N SER A 218 31.57 -21.24 -33.31
CA SER A 218 32.88 -20.79 -33.83
C SER A 218 34.02 -20.87 -32.81
N ASN A 219 33.70 -20.96 -31.50
CA ASN A 219 34.69 -20.97 -30.42
C ASN A 219 34.75 -22.29 -29.63
N THR A 220 33.95 -23.30 -29.99
CA THR A 220 34.09 -24.64 -29.43
C THR A 220 35.25 -25.36 -30.13
N THR A 221 36.34 -25.56 -29.40
CA THR A 221 37.56 -26.24 -29.91
C THR A 221 37.80 -27.59 -29.26
N ASP A 222 37.27 -27.81 -28.05
CA ASP A 222 37.52 -29.01 -27.25
C ASP A 222 36.25 -29.71 -26.78
N LYS A 223 36.44 -30.89 -26.20
CA LYS A 223 35.38 -31.75 -25.67
C LYS A 223 34.63 -31.12 -24.50
N TYR A 224 35.32 -30.44 -23.59
CA TYR A 224 34.71 -29.81 -22.43
C TYR A 224 34.73 -28.30 -22.54
N GLN A 225 33.64 -27.68 -22.11
CA GLN A 225 33.40 -26.27 -22.28
C GLN A 225 32.60 -25.72 -21.10
N ASP A 226 33.07 -24.64 -20.51
CA ASP A 226 32.29 -23.81 -19.59
C ASP A 226 31.75 -22.63 -20.39
N LYS A 227 30.42 -22.56 -20.54
CA LYS A 227 29.73 -21.45 -21.18
C LYS A 227 29.11 -20.59 -20.09
N SER A 228 29.32 -19.29 -20.16
CA SER A 228 28.71 -18.35 -19.23
C SER A 228 28.16 -17.13 -19.94
N GLU A 229 27.05 -16.63 -19.42
CA GLU A 229 26.39 -15.41 -19.87
C GLU A 229 26.38 -14.44 -18.71
N THR A 230 26.95 -13.26 -18.92
CA THR A 230 27.02 -12.22 -17.91
C THR A 230 26.19 -11.03 -18.36
N GLN A 231 25.23 -10.64 -17.52
CA GLN A 231 24.39 -9.47 -17.71
C GLN A 231 24.89 -8.39 -16.74
N THR A 232 25.32 -7.26 -17.28
CA THR A 232 25.82 -6.12 -16.49
C THR A 232 25.21 -4.83 -16.99
N LEU A 233 25.23 -3.80 -16.14
CA LEU A 233 24.85 -2.44 -16.50
C LEU A 233 26.11 -1.58 -16.65
N THR A 234 26.00 -0.48 -17.38
CA THR A 234 27.08 0.52 -17.44
C THR A 234 27.31 1.25 -16.11
N CYS A 235 26.34 1.22 -15.19
CA CYS A 235 26.48 1.77 -13.85
C CYS A 235 26.83 0.67 -12.83
N ALA A 236 27.24 1.08 -11.62
CA ALA A 236 27.35 0.16 -10.50
C ALA A 236 25.96 -0.40 -10.16
N HIS A 237 25.86 -1.71 -9.99
CA HIS A 237 24.63 -2.40 -9.61
C HIS A 237 24.86 -3.17 -8.30
N ALA A 238 24.03 -2.87 -7.31
CA ALA A 238 23.97 -3.60 -6.06
C ALA A 238 22.75 -4.53 -6.08
N ASN A 239 22.99 -5.83 -5.85
CA ASN A 239 21.91 -6.81 -5.74
C ASN A 239 21.00 -6.59 -4.53
N HIS A 240 21.51 -5.95 -3.48
CA HIS A 240 20.83 -5.74 -2.20
C HIS A 240 21.13 -4.32 -1.70
N ALA A 241 20.12 -3.62 -1.19
CA ALA A 241 20.28 -2.35 -0.48
C ALA A 241 19.31 -2.27 0.70
N MET A 242 19.70 -1.55 1.74
CA MET A 242 18.82 -1.15 2.83
C MET A 242 18.42 0.29 2.60
N VAL A 243 17.13 0.56 2.41
CA VAL A 243 16.62 1.93 2.22
C VAL A 243 15.98 2.39 3.52
N VAL A 244 16.38 3.56 3.99
CA VAL A 244 15.84 4.18 5.21
C VAL A 244 15.07 5.42 4.81
N LEU A 245 13.75 5.39 5.01
CA LEU A 245 12.85 6.51 4.74
C LEU A 245 12.49 7.19 6.07
N SER A 246 12.50 8.53 6.08
CA SER A 246 12.21 9.35 7.27
C SER A 246 10.94 10.17 7.06
N SER A 247 10.08 10.27 8.07
CA SER A 247 8.88 11.11 8.00
C SER A 247 9.19 12.62 8.13
N GLU A 248 10.38 12.98 8.64
CA GLU A 248 10.77 14.36 9.01
C GLU A 248 11.45 15.14 7.86
N GLY A 249 11.50 14.61 6.63
CA GLY A 249 12.02 15.31 5.43
C GLY A 249 13.46 14.96 5.03
N GLN A 250 13.86 15.45 3.85
CA GLN A 250 15.09 15.07 3.15
C GLN A 250 16.37 15.49 3.91
N GLY A 251 17.36 14.60 3.93
CA GLY A 251 18.74 14.91 4.34
C GLY A 251 19.19 14.43 5.73
N VAL A 252 18.30 13.92 6.58
CA VAL A 252 18.69 13.39 7.91
C VAL A 252 18.95 11.89 7.82
N THR A 253 20.17 11.51 7.43
CA THR A 253 20.65 10.11 7.52
C THR A 253 20.96 9.71 8.95
N GLU A 254 19.98 9.72 9.84
CA GLU A 254 20.15 9.09 11.15
C GLU A 254 19.85 7.60 11.04
N ARG A 255 20.80 6.87 10.46
CA ARG A 255 20.85 5.42 10.57
C ARG A 255 20.71 5.05 12.05
N PRO A 256 19.75 4.18 12.45
CA PRO A 256 19.64 3.72 13.81
C PRO A 256 21.01 3.26 14.34
N TRP A 257 21.32 3.59 15.60
CA TRP A 257 22.65 3.34 16.17
C TRP A 257 23.08 1.87 16.04
N TRP A 258 22.14 0.94 16.16
CA TRP A 258 22.35 -0.50 16.07
C TRP A 258 22.67 -0.99 14.64
N MET A 259 22.39 -0.20 13.60
CA MET A 259 22.77 -0.52 12.20
C MET A 259 24.21 -0.12 11.86
N ARG A 260 24.90 0.60 12.74
CA ARG A 260 26.29 1.00 12.49
C ARG A 260 27.21 -0.22 12.60
N THR A 261 28.18 -0.30 11.70
CA THR A 261 29.13 -1.42 11.58
C THR A 261 29.79 -1.85 12.91
N PRO A 262 30.20 -0.95 13.83
CA PRO A 262 30.79 -1.36 15.10
C PRO A 262 29.87 -2.22 15.95
N TRP A 263 28.58 -1.91 15.98
CA TRP A 263 27.59 -2.68 16.75
C TRP A 263 27.31 -4.03 16.11
N LEU A 264 27.28 -4.11 14.78
CA LEU A 264 27.18 -5.38 14.07
C LEU A 264 28.35 -6.31 14.41
N VAL A 265 29.57 -5.77 14.46
CA VAL A 265 30.77 -6.53 14.87
C VAL A 265 30.65 -7.00 16.32
N VAL A 266 30.24 -6.11 17.24
CA VAL A 266 30.04 -6.47 18.66
C VAL A 266 28.99 -7.57 18.81
N PHE A 267 27.81 -7.43 18.20
CA PHE A 267 26.77 -8.47 18.24
C PHE A 267 27.24 -9.79 17.62
N THR A 268 28.04 -9.72 16.55
CA THR A 268 28.62 -10.90 15.93
C THR A 268 29.55 -11.64 16.89
N LEU A 269 30.50 -10.92 17.51
CA LEU A 269 31.48 -11.51 18.42
C LEU A 269 30.82 -12.13 19.66
N LEU A 270 29.73 -11.51 20.14
CA LEU A 270 28.92 -11.98 21.27
C LEU A 270 27.92 -13.10 20.91
N LEU A 271 28.03 -13.73 19.74
CA LEU A 271 27.09 -14.76 19.26
C LEU A 271 25.62 -14.29 19.18
N MET A 272 25.38 -12.98 19.16
CA MET A 272 24.07 -12.36 19.01
C MET A 272 23.69 -12.11 17.54
N GLY A 273 24.46 -12.66 16.58
CA GLY A 273 24.25 -12.45 15.16
C GLY A 273 22.89 -12.95 14.65
N LEU A 274 22.38 -14.07 15.17
CA LEU A 274 21.07 -14.61 14.77
C LEU A 274 19.90 -13.80 15.38
N PRO A 275 19.87 -13.51 16.70
CA PRO A 275 18.91 -12.58 17.30
C PRO A 275 18.87 -11.21 16.64
N PHE A 276 20.05 -10.66 16.30
CA PHE A 276 20.17 -9.39 15.59
C PHE A 276 19.47 -9.43 14.22
N ARG A 277 19.62 -10.51 13.45
CA ARG A 277 18.93 -10.68 12.16
C ARG A 277 17.42 -10.82 12.33
N CYS A 278 16.95 -11.56 13.33
CA CYS A 278 15.52 -11.63 13.65
C CYS A 278 14.96 -10.23 13.95
N PHE A 279 15.69 -9.45 14.74
CA PHE A 279 15.32 -8.08 15.08
C PHE A 279 15.29 -7.18 13.85
N LEU A 280 16.31 -7.26 12.99
CA LEU A 280 16.40 -6.50 11.75
C LEU A 280 15.22 -6.80 10.82
N TYR A 281 14.96 -8.08 10.52
CA TYR A 281 13.93 -8.47 9.56
C TYR A 281 12.52 -8.22 10.08
N ARG A 282 12.28 -8.30 11.40
CA ARG A 282 10.98 -7.94 11.99
C ARG A 282 10.66 -6.45 11.84
N ARG A 283 11.69 -5.59 11.74
CA ARG A 283 11.54 -4.13 11.61
C ARG A 283 11.69 -3.62 10.19
N ALA A 284 12.09 -4.48 9.25
CA ALA A 284 12.28 -4.09 7.85
C ALA A 284 11.29 -4.82 6.96
N GLN A 285 10.68 -4.10 6.04
CA GLN A 285 9.79 -4.68 5.03
C GLN A 285 10.59 -5.08 3.80
N LYS A 286 10.31 -6.26 3.28
CA LYS A 286 10.98 -6.78 2.09
C LYS A 286 10.37 -6.20 0.83
N VAL A 287 11.21 -5.67 -0.06
CA VAL A 287 10.82 -5.15 -1.36
C VAL A 287 11.70 -5.76 -2.45
N VAL A 288 11.09 -6.23 -3.55
CA VAL A 288 11.82 -6.74 -4.71
C VAL A 288 11.61 -5.80 -5.89
N TRP A 289 12.73 -5.28 -6.39
CA TRP A 289 12.78 -4.29 -7.45
C TRP A 289 13.35 -4.87 -8.73
N HIS A 290 12.47 -5.28 -9.64
CA HIS A 290 12.91 -5.84 -10.91
C HIS A 290 13.50 -4.76 -11.81
N VAL A 291 14.82 -4.82 -12.03
CA VAL A 291 15.51 -3.96 -12.99
C VAL A 291 15.39 -4.61 -14.36
N ARG A 292 14.36 -4.24 -15.12
CA ARG A 292 14.03 -4.81 -16.42
C ARG A 292 14.45 -3.89 -17.56
N LYS A 293 15.32 -4.41 -18.44
CA LYS A 293 15.75 -3.74 -19.65
C LYS A 293 15.33 -4.53 -20.87
N HIS A 294 14.58 -3.89 -21.76
CA HIS A 294 14.30 -4.41 -23.10
C HIS A 294 15.33 -3.84 -24.07
N PHE A 295 16.15 -4.69 -24.70
CA PHE A 295 17.16 -4.26 -25.66
C PHE A 295 16.75 -4.58 -27.09
N SER A 296 17.27 -3.81 -28.05
CA SER A 296 17.03 -4.01 -29.49
C SER A 296 18.30 -3.78 -30.30
N ILE A 297 18.40 -4.49 -31.44
CA ILE A 297 19.44 -4.27 -32.45
C ILE A 297 19.17 -3.04 -33.33
N PHE A 298 17.98 -2.45 -33.25
CA PHE A 298 17.59 -1.27 -34.00
C PHE A 298 17.92 0.02 -33.24
N ALA A 299 18.40 1.05 -33.95
CA ALA A 299 18.80 2.32 -33.34
C ALA A 299 17.64 3.16 -32.80
N ALA A 300 16.45 3.03 -33.40
CA ALA A 300 15.23 3.70 -32.94
C ALA A 300 14.27 2.68 -32.33
N PRO A 301 13.78 2.89 -31.09
CA PRO A 301 12.75 2.03 -30.52
C PRO A 301 11.47 2.14 -31.35
N THR A 302 10.89 1.00 -31.71
CA THR A 302 9.59 0.93 -32.38
C THR A 302 8.47 1.46 -31.49
N ALA A 303 7.43 2.06 -32.07
CA ALA A 303 6.28 2.59 -31.31
C ALA A 303 5.49 1.49 -30.56
N ALA A 304 5.66 0.22 -30.96
CA ALA A 304 5.06 -0.93 -30.29
C ALA A 304 5.71 -1.19 -28.92
N ALA A 305 4.88 -1.64 -27.97
CA ALA A 305 5.36 -2.07 -26.66
C ALA A 305 6.25 -3.32 -26.77
N PRO A 306 7.21 -3.53 -25.85
CA PRO A 306 8.04 -4.73 -25.83
C PRO A 306 7.20 -6.01 -25.71
N MET A 307 7.66 -7.09 -26.33
CA MET A 307 6.96 -8.39 -26.37
C MET A 307 6.68 -8.99 -24.97
N HIS A 308 7.50 -8.66 -23.97
CA HIS A 308 7.33 -9.10 -22.58
C HIS A 308 7.11 -7.92 -21.62
N SER A 309 6.31 -6.94 -22.04
CA SER A 309 6.01 -5.75 -21.23
C SER A 309 5.25 -6.11 -19.94
N LEU A 310 5.49 -5.35 -18.87
CA LEU A 310 4.73 -5.44 -17.62
C LEU A 310 3.28 -4.92 -17.72
N LYS A 311 2.97 -4.07 -18.71
CA LYS A 311 1.66 -3.44 -18.90
C LYS A 311 0.48 -4.42 -19.13
N PRO A 312 0.67 -5.54 -19.84
CA PRO A 312 -0.33 -6.62 -19.97
C PRO A 312 -0.19 -7.76 -18.95
N SER A 313 0.52 -7.58 -17.83
CA SER A 313 0.72 -8.63 -16.82
C SER A 313 -0.58 -9.30 -16.37
N CYS A 314 -0.56 -10.63 -16.18
CA CYS A 314 -1.68 -11.40 -15.62
C CYS A 314 -1.95 -11.07 -14.13
N TYR A 315 -1.06 -10.30 -13.49
CA TYR A 315 -1.23 -9.77 -12.14
C TYR A 315 -1.82 -8.36 -12.19
N PRO A 316 -3.09 -8.14 -11.77
CA PRO A 316 -3.77 -6.85 -11.93
C PRO A 316 -3.08 -5.67 -11.24
N ALA A 317 -2.42 -5.89 -10.10
CA ALA A 317 -1.68 -4.85 -9.40
C ALA A 317 -0.41 -4.41 -10.17
N VAL A 318 0.33 -5.38 -10.73
CA VAL A 318 1.53 -5.13 -11.54
C VAL A 318 1.16 -4.44 -12.85
N ALA A 319 0.07 -4.87 -13.49
CA ALA A 319 -0.45 -4.25 -14.70
C ALA A 319 -0.95 -2.82 -14.46
N ARG A 320 -1.56 -2.54 -13.29
CA ARG A 320 -1.97 -1.19 -12.88
C ARG A 320 -0.76 -0.28 -12.67
N VAL A 321 0.22 -0.73 -11.89
CA VAL A 321 1.43 0.04 -11.55
C VAL A 321 2.28 0.33 -12.79
N GLY A 322 2.42 -0.63 -13.71
CA GLY A 322 3.15 -0.42 -14.97
C GLY A 322 2.49 0.59 -15.93
N ARG A 323 1.26 1.05 -15.63
CA ARG A 323 0.54 2.10 -16.36
C ARG A 323 0.52 3.44 -15.62
N LEU A 324 0.98 3.50 -14.38
CA LEU A 324 1.10 4.75 -13.61
C LEU A 324 2.23 5.62 -14.15
N ASP A 325 2.12 6.95 -13.99
CA ASP A 325 3.20 7.87 -14.33
C ASP A 325 4.44 7.60 -13.45
N PRO A 326 5.67 7.61 -14.01
CA PRO A 326 6.90 7.43 -13.22
C PRO A 326 7.06 8.45 -12.08
N ASN A 327 6.46 9.63 -12.22
CA ASN A 327 6.47 10.76 -11.27
C ASN A 327 5.21 10.83 -10.39
N VAL A 328 4.47 9.72 -10.22
CA VAL A 328 3.36 9.65 -9.25
C VAL A 328 3.83 10.17 -7.88
N ARG A 329 3.07 11.10 -7.30
CA ARG A 329 3.37 11.70 -6.00
C ARG A 329 2.81 10.81 -4.90
N ILE A 330 3.66 10.38 -3.97
CA ILE A 330 3.21 9.68 -2.76
C ILE A 330 3.01 10.72 -1.68
N GLU A 331 1.78 10.86 -1.22
CA GLU A 331 1.45 11.72 -0.08
C GLU A 331 1.39 10.85 1.17
N PHE A 332 2.41 10.99 2.01
CA PHE A 332 2.37 10.49 3.38
C PHE A 332 1.39 11.36 4.16
N ALA A 333 0.48 10.74 4.92
CA ALA A 333 -0.35 11.48 5.86
C ALA A 333 0.55 12.15 6.90
N ARG A 334 0.89 13.43 6.71
CA ARG A 334 1.59 14.23 7.71
C ARG A 334 0.59 14.71 8.75
N GLU A 335 0.93 14.55 10.02
CA GLU A 335 0.34 15.37 11.08
C GLU A 335 0.70 16.83 10.80
N GLY A 336 -0.31 17.63 10.48
CA GLY A 336 -0.25 19.09 10.49
C GLY A 336 0.56 19.75 9.37
N GLY A 337 -0.13 20.32 8.38
CA GLY A 337 0.49 21.27 7.45
C GLY A 337 -0.29 21.43 6.15
N PHE A 338 -0.96 22.58 6.05
CA PHE A 338 -1.81 23.09 4.98
C PHE A 338 -1.27 22.92 3.54
N TRP A 339 -2.18 22.82 2.57
CA TRP A 339 -1.91 22.81 1.12
C TRP A 339 -1.62 24.22 0.59
N GLU A 340 -0.62 24.35 -0.28
CA GLU A 340 -0.66 25.35 -1.36
C GLU A 340 -0.79 24.62 -2.70
N LEU A 341 -1.87 24.91 -3.41
CA LEU A 341 -2.07 24.58 -4.83
C LEU A 341 -2.37 25.88 -5.60
N PRO A 342 -2.09 25.91 -6.91
CA PRO A 342 -1.81 27.13 -7.66
C PRO A 342 -3.04 28.02 -7.87
N GLN A 343 -2.76 29.33 -7.92
CA GLN A 343 -3.69 30.45 -7.99
C GLN A 343 -4.80 30.29 -9.05
N ALA A 344 -6.05 30.41 -8.58
CA ALA A 344 -7.20 30.86 -9.37
C ALA A 344 -7.41 32.37 -9.14
N PRO A 345 -8.09 33.11 -10.05
CA PRO A 345 -7.98 34.56 -10.18
C PRO A 345 -8.39 35.33 -8.91
N GLU A 346 -7.62 36.35 -8.56
CA GLU A 346 -7.58 37.06 -7.27
C GLU A 346 -8.78 37.95 -6.90
N ASP A 347 -9.92 37.93 -7.59
CA ASP A 347 -10.91 39.02 -7.40
C ASP A 347 -12.06 38.75 -6.40
N ASP A 348 -12.23 37.54 -5.84
CA ASP A 348 -13.40 37.24 -4.97
C ASP A 348 -13.10 37.03 -3.47
N LEU A 349 -11.84 37.06 -3.01
CA LEU A 349 -11.46 36.67 -1.63
C LEU A 349 -11.29 37.82 -0.62
N GLN A 350 -11.53 39.07 -1.01
CA GLN A 350 -11.39 40.22 -0.10
C GLN A 350 -12.54 40.32 0.93
N MET A 351 -13.63 39.56 0.79
CA MET A 351 -14.79 39.63 1.71
C MET A 351 -14.72 38.70 2.93
N ASP A 352 -13.86 37.67 2.95
CA ASP A 352 -13.97 36.59 3.94
C ASP A 352 -13.09 36.75 5.20
N ILE A 353 -12.07 37.61 5.17
CA ILE A 353 -11.11 37.72 6.29
C ILE A 353 -11.66 38.55 7.45
N GLU A 354 -12.54 39.52 7.20
CA GLU A 354 -13.11 40.37 8.25
C GLU A 354 -14.30 39.71 8.98
N ALA A 355 -15.00 38.75 8.34
CA ALA A 355 -16.16 38.06 8.92
C ALA A 355 -15.81 36.90 9.88
N MET A 356 -14.61 36.30 9.74
CA MET A 356 -14.15 35.17 10.56
C MET A 356 -13.65 35.56 11.97
N ALA A 357 -13.46 36.85 12.25
CA ALA A 357 -12.95 37.35 13.54
C ALA A 357 -13.95 37.23 14.72
N GLY A 358 -15.18 36.79 14.47
CA GLY A 358 -16.25 36.66 15.46
C GLY A 358 -16.65 35.23 15.84
N VAL A 359 -16.07 34.20 15.25
CA VAL A 359 -16.45 32.80 15.54
C VAL A 359 -15.78 32.36 16.85
N SER A 360 -16.59 32.18 17.89
CA SER A 360 -16.17 31.61 19.17
C SER A 360 -15.38 30.31 18.94
N ALA A 361 -14.29 30.11 19.68
CA ALA A 361 -13.53 28.86 19.65
C ALA A 361 -14.48 27.67 19.83
N ALA A 362 -14.34 26.63 19.00
CA ALA A 362 -15.19 25.44 19.07
C ALA A 362 -15.12 24.85 20.49
N GLU A 363 -16.28 24.51 21.06
CA GLU A 363 -16.40 23.81 22.35
C GLU A 363 -16.80 22.35 22.13
N ALA A 364 -16.29 21.45 22.98
CA ALA A 364 -16.69 20.04 22.94
C ALA A 364 -18.14 19.89 23.43
N PRO A 365 -18.96 19.03 22.80
CA PRO A 365 -20.33 18.80 23.24
C PRO A 365 -20.42 18.34 24.70
N ASP A 366 -21.45 18.77 25.41
CA ASP A 366 -21.55 18.56 26.87
C ASP A 366 -21.59 17.08 27.29
N TYR A 367 -22.08 16.23 26.41
CA TYR A 367 -22.22 14.79 26.61
C TYR A 367 -20.96 14.00 26.24
N TRP A 368 -19.86 14.67 25.83
CA TRP A 368 -18.58 14.02 25.62
C TRP A 368 -17.87 13.76 26.95
N LYS A 369 -17.19 12.62 27.04
CA LYS A 369 -16.28 12.34 28.17
C LYS A 369 -15.06 13.26 28.10
N ASN A 370 -14.55 13.49 26.89
CA ASN A 370 -13.37 14.32 26.66
C ASN A 370 -13.78 15.75 26.26
N ARG A 371 -13.43 16.73 27.09
CA ARG A 371 -13.84 18.13 26.90
C ARG A 371 -12.73 19.04 26.34
N GLY A 372 -11.47 18.66 26.53
CA GLY A 372 -10.32 19.50 26.19
C GLY A 372 -9.93 19.39 24.71
N LEU A 373 -10.58 20.16 23.84
CA LEU A 373 -10.32 20.12 22.39
C LEU A 373 -8.88 20.50 22.00
N HIS A 374 -8.16 21.22 22.85
CA HIS A 374 -6.74 21.54 22.62
C HIS A 374 -5.81 20.33 22.77
N ALA A 375 -6.24 19.28 23.48
CA ALA A 375 -5.53 18.01 23.51
C ALA A 375 -6.08 17.14 22.38
N HIS A 376 -5.21 16.66 21.50
CA HIS A 376 -5.63 15.70 20.50
C HIS A 376 -6.08 14.40 21.19
N PHE A 377 -7.37 14.11 21.09
CA PHE A 377 -7.95 12.85 21.50
C PHE A 377 -8.84 12.29 20.39
N ARG A 378 -8.86 10.95 20.38
CA ARG A 378 -9.78 10.12 19.59
C ARG A 378 -10.22 8.99 20.48
N CYS A 379 -11.51 8.94 20.78
CA CYS A 379 -12.11 7.87 21.56
C CYS A 379 -13.32 7.33 20.81
N VAL A 380 -13.37 6.00 20.66
CA VAL A 380 -14.58 5.29 20.27
C VAL A 380 -15.12 4.68 21.55
N GLU A 381 -16.06 5.38 22.17
CA GLU A 381 -16.62 4.97 23.44
C GLU A 381 -17.73 3.95 23.21
N LEU A 382 -17.55 2.76 23.76
CA LEU A 382 -18.64 1.81 23.89
C LEU A 382 -19.58 2.30 25.00
N LEU A 383 -20.84 2.53 24.65
CA LEU A 383 -21.83 3.07 25.57
C LEU A 383 -22.41 1.94 26.43
N GLU A 384 -21.59 1.36 27.32
CA GLU A 384 -21.93 0.19 28.17
C GLU A 384 -22.81 0.52 29.39
N ASP A 385 -22.74 1.74 29.95
CA ASP A 385 -23.43 2.13 31.21
C ASP A 385 -24.61 3.11 31.03
N ALA A 386 -24.78 3.68 29.83
CA ALA A 386 -25.95 4.50 29.42
C ALA A 386 -26.88 3.72 28.46
N THR A 387 -26.76 2.39 28.53
CA THR A 387 -27.08 1.36 27.52
C THR A 387 -28.55 1.30 27.17
N ASP A 388 -29.47 1.39 28.14
CA ASP A 388 -30.88 1.10 27.87
C ASP A 388 -31.61 2.23 27.14
N THR A 389 -31.20 3.49 27.28
CA THR A 389 -31.92 4.63 26.66
C THR A 389 -31.41 4.95 25.27
N MET A 390 -30.09 5.11 25.07
CA MET A 390 -29.55 5.46 23.75
C MET A 390 -29.70 4.32 22.75
N GLN A 391 -29.51 3.07 23.17
CA GLN A 391 -29.74 1.93 22.28
C GLN A 391 -31.21 1.79 21.91
N ALA A 392 -32.13 2.01 22.84
CA ALA A 392 -33.56 2.05 22.52
C ALA A 392 -33.90 3.21 21.57
N HIS A 393 -33.33 4.40 21.77
CA HIS A 393 -33.56 5.55 20.88
C HIS A 393 -33.03 5.29 19.46
N ILE A 394 -31.81 4.77 19.31
CA ILE A 394 -31.28 4.44 17.98
C ILE A 394 -32.04 3.26 17.36
N GLN A 395 -32.47 2.27 18.15
CA GLN A 395 -33.33 1.20 17.64
C GLN A 395 -34.66 1.75 17.12
N GLN A 396 -35.32 2.63 17.88
CA GLN A 396 -36.55 3.28 17.45
C GLN A 396 -36.32 4.13 16.20
N LEU A 397 -35.20 4.86 16.13
CA LEU A 397 -34.81 5.62 14.94
C LEU A 397 -34.63 4.71 13.72
N LEU A 398 -33.96 3.55 13.86
CA LEU A 398 -33.81 2.59 12.76
C LEU A 398 -35.17 2.06 12.29
N ASP A 399 -36.07 1.76 13.23
CA ASP A 399 -37.41 1.23 12.94
C ASP A 399 -38.29 2.29 12.24
N ASP A 400 -38.32 3.52 12.74
CA ASP A 400 -39.11 4.62 12.18
C ASP A 400 -38.61 5.08 10.81
N CYS A 401 -37.30 4.96 10.57
CA CYS A 401 -36.67 5.29 9.28
C CYS A 401 -36.61 4.09 8.32
N PHE A 402 -37.17 2.94 8.68
CA PHE A 402 -37.17 1.76 7.81
C PHE A 402 -38.28 1.85 6.76
N ILE A 403 -37.92 1.75 5.49
CA ILE A 403 -38.87 1.71 4.37
C ILE A 403 -38.77 0.34 3.73
N ALA A 404 -39.92 -0.30 3.50
CA ALA A 404 -40.00 -1.59 2.82
C ALA A 404 -39.83 -1.43 1.29
N ALA A 405 -38.73 -0.82 0.85
CA ALA A 405 -38.35 -0.65 -0.54
C ALA A 405 -36.99 -1.29 -0.82
N ALA A 406 -36.75 -1.68 -2.07
CA ALA A 406 -35.44 -2.14 -2.50
C ALA A 406 -35.10 -1.51 -3.84
N THR A 407 -33.87 -1.03 -3.99
CA THR A 407 -33.34 -0.53 -5.26
C THR A 407 -32.46 -1.58 -5.93
N ARG A 408 -31.89 -1.23 -7.08
CA ARG A 408 -30.86 -2.03 -7.76
C ARG A 408 -29.60 -2.25 -6.91
N ASP A 409 -29.37 -1.41 -5.90
CA ASP A 409 -28.16 -1.46 -5.07
C ASP A 409 -28.24 -2.56 -4.00
N ARG A 410 -29.46 -3.02 -3.66
CA ARG A 410 -29.70 -4.09 -2.68
C ARG A 410 -29.11 -5.41 -3.18
N LYS A 411 -28.14 -5.93 -2.41
CA LYS A 411 -27.61 -7.29 -2.57
C LYS A 411 -28.33 -8.23 -1.60
N GLY A 412 -29.16 -9.14 -2.11
CA GLY A 412 -29.89 -10.14 -1.32
C GLY A 412 -31.33 -9.74 -0.97
N ALA A 413 -31.94 -10.47 -0.04
CA ALA A 413 -33.31 -10.23 0.40
C ALA A 413 -33.41 -8.92 1.21
N LEU A 414 -34.55 -8.23 1.09
CA LEU A 414 -34.89 -7.10 1.94
C LEU A 414 -35.19 -7.63 3.37
N PRO A 415 -34.44 -7.22 4.41
CA PRO A 415 -34.79 -7.58 5.77
C PRO A 415 -36.14 -6.99 6.19
N SER A 416 -36.78 -7.61 7.17
CA SER A 416 -38.00 -7.09 7.79
C SER A 416 -37.72 -6.08 8.89
N ARG A 417 -36.54 -6.16 9.52
CA ARG A 417 -36.10 -5.25 10.58
C ARG A 417 -34.58 -5.25 10.73
N LEU A 418 -34.03 -4.12 11.17
CA LEU A 418 -32.63 -4.01 11.60
C LEU A 418 -32.59 -3.94 13.12
N VAL A 419 -31.86 -4.86 13.76
CA VAL A 419 -31.78 -4.92 15.23
C VAL A 419 -30.40 -4.49 15.69
N VAL A 420 -30.34 -3.41 16.46
CA VAL A 420 -29.12 -2.85 17.03
C VAL A 420 -28.55 -3.81 18.07
N GLU A 421 -27.29 -4.17 17.86
CA GLU A 421 -26.52 -5.03 18.76
C GLU A 421 -25.55 -4.22 19.62
N MET A 422 -25.03 -3.12 19.07
CA MET A 422 -24.03 -2.29 19.75
C MET A 422 -23.98 -0.91 19.12
N ILE A 423 -23.75 0.10 19.97
CA ILE A 423 -23.52 1.49 19.56
C ILE A 423 -22.23 1.97 20.18
N GLN A 424 -21.43 2.65 19.36
CA GLN A 424 -20.25 3.35 19.83
C GLN A 424 -20.36 4.82 19.46
N ARG A 425 -20.01 5.72 20.39
CA ARG A 425 -19.92 7.15 20.11
C ARG A 425 -18.49 7.49 19.69
N VAL A 426 -18.35 8.26 18.64
CA VAL A 426 -17.08 8.79 18.18
C VAL A 426 -16.87 10.18 18.81
N GLU A 427 -15.79 10.31 19.56
CA GLU A 427 -15.29 11.58 20.09
C GLU A 427 -13.91 11.85 19.47
N ASP A 428 -13.88 12.66 18.40
CA ASP A 428 -12.65 13.05 17.72
C ASP A 428 -12.49 14.57 17.73
N SER A 429 -11.51 15.04 18.48
CA SER A 429 -11.19 16.47 18.62
C SER A 429 -10.83 17.15 17.30
N ALA A 430 -10.14 16.47 16.37
CA ALA A 430 -9.68 17.05 15.13
C ALA A 430 -10.80 17.16 14.08
N LEU A 431 -11.68 16.16 14.02
CA LEU A 431 -12.88 16.23 13.18
C LEU A 431 -13.85 17.28 13.72
N TRP A 432 -14.02 17.34 15.04
CA TRP A 432 -14.93 18.28 15.67
C TRP A 432 -14.46 19.73 15.62
N GLN A 433 -13.16 20.03 15.48
CA GLN A 433 -12.74 21.43 15.27
C GLN A 433 -13.18 21.96 13.90
N LYS A 434 -13.08 21.13 12.86
CA LYS A 434 -13.41 21.52 11.48
C LYS A 434 -14.92 21.64 11.23
N TYR A 435 -15.71 20.80 11.91
CA TYR A 435 -17.15 20.70 11.66
C TYR A 435 -17.94 21.99 11.99
N PRO A 436 -17.81 22.60 13.18
CA PRO A 436 -18.44 23.88 13.52
C PRO A 436 -17.93 25.05 12.67
N GLU A 437 -16.66 25.04 12.25
CA GLU A 437 -16.11 26.05 11.33
C GLU A 437 -16.82 25.99 9.98
N CYS A 438 -17.01 24.79 9.43
CA CYS A 438 -17.79 24.60 8.20
C CYS A 438 -19.25 25.01 8.39
N ARG A 439 -19.84 24.68 9.55
CA ARG A 439 -21.20 25.08 9.91
C ARG A 439 -21.37 26.60 9.90
N ALA A 440 -20.45 27.32 10.53
CA ALA A 440 -20.43 28.78 10.55
C ALA A 440 -20.21 29.36 9.15
N ARG A 441 -19.31 28.77 8.36
CA ARG A 441 -19.05 29.18 6.97
C ARG A 441 -20.30 29.09 6.09
N ILE A 442 -21.06 28.00 6.19
CA ILE A 442 -22.30 27.81 5.43
C ILE A 442 -23.37 28.82 5.89
N ALA A 443 -23.50 29.02 7.22
CA ALA A 443 -24.44 30.00 7.76
C ALA A 443 -24.16 31.45 7.31
N LEU A 444 -22.88 31.79 7.05
CA LEU A 444 -22.48 33.12 6.59
C LEU A 444 -22.62 33.32 5.07
N LYS A 445 -22.69 32.25 4.29
CA LYS A 445 -22.60 32.29 2.83
C LYS A 445 -23.86 32.80 2.13
N THR A 446 -25.02 32.62 2.76
CA THR A 446 -26.32 32.95 2.15
C THR A 446 -27.25 33.57 3.17
N ASP A 447 -27.96 34.64 2.79
CA ASP A 447 -28.95 35.28 3.67
C ASP A 447 -30.14 34.36 4.00
N GLU A 448 -30.44 33.35 3.17
CA GLU A 448 -31.52 32.39 3.39
C GLU A 448 -31.23 31.04 2.70
N VAL A 449 -31.19 29.96 3.49
CA VAL A 449 -31.12 28.56 3.00
C VAL A 449 -32.54 28.01 2.89
N THR A 450 -32.87 27.42 1.75
CA THR A 450 -34.16 26.76 1.54
C THR A 450 -34.25 25.54 2.43
N GLN A 451 -35.21 25.53 3.36
CA GLN A 451 -35.41 24.39 4.25
C GLN A 451 -35.83 23.14 3.46
N LEU A 452 -35.34 21.97 3.86
CA LEU A 452 -35.68 20.70 3.20
C LEU A 452 -37.19 20.46 3.11
N GLU A 453 -37.95 20.90 4.12
CA GLU A 453 -39.40 20.73 4.16
C GLU A 453 -40.16 21.64 3.20
N ASP A 454 -39.58 22.78 2.84
CA ASP A 454 -40.14 23.74 1.88
C ASP A 454 -39.85 23.33 0.42
N LEU A 455 -38.94 22.38 0.20
CA LEU A 455 -38.69 21.84 -1.14
C LEU A 455 -39.94 21.08 -1.65
N PRO A 456 -40.43 21.38 -2.86
CA PRO A 456 -41.76 20.93 -3.32
C PRO A 456 -41.96 19.41 -3.32
N GLY A 457 -42.73 18.89 -2.36
CA GLY A 457 -43.02 17.45 -2.28
C GLY A 457 -41.92 16.60 -1.66
N SER A 458 -40.85 17.22 -1.14
CA SER A 458 -39.79 16.54 -0.40
C SER A 458 -40.20 16.26 1.05
N GLY A 459 -40.83 17.22 1.73
CA GLY A 459 -41.24 17.09 3.14
C GLY A 459 -40.07 16.96 4.11
N SER A 460 -40.37 16.86 5.41
CA SER A 460 -39.37 16.80 6.48
C SER A 460 -38.47 15.57 6.40
N CYS A 461 -37.24 15.69 6.90
CA CYS A 461 -36.32 14.56 7.03
C CYS A 461 -36.94 13.46 7.93
N LYS A 462 -36.75 12.19 7.59
CA LYS A 462 -37.31 11.08 8.38
C LYS A 462 -36.63 10.97 9.74
N THR A 463 -35.31 11.21 9.80
CA THR A 463 -34.56 11.14 11.05
C THR A 463 -35.01 12.21 12.04
N THR A 464 -35.36 13.41 11.60
CA THR A 464 -35.77 14.52 12.48
C THR A 464 -37.04 14.23 13.27
N ARG A 465 -37.87 13.27 12.84
CA ARG A 465 -39.13 12.89 13.53
C ARG A 465 -38.90 12.06 14.80
N SER A 466 -37.79 11.33 14.87
CA SER A 466 -37.57 10.28 15.88
C SER A 466 -36.37 10.55 16.80
N LEU A 467 -35.71 11.70 16.63
CA LEU A 467 -34.45 12.02 17.31
C LEU A 467 -34.59 12.71 18.68
N GLY A 468 -35.77 13.22 19.03
CA GLY A 468 -36.00 13.90 20.33
C GLY A 468 -34.92 14.95 20.64
N ASP A 469 -34.25 14.78 21.79
CA ASP A 469 -33.16 15.68 22.27
C ASP A 469 -31.94 15.77 21.34
N LEU A 470 -31.71 14.78 20.47
CA LEU A 470 -30.63 14.84 19.49
C LEU A 470 -30.93 15.90 18.41
N ASN A 471 -32.20 16.06 18.04
CA ASN A 471 -32.62 17.03 17.03
C ASN A 471 -32.47 18.47 17.53
N ALA A 472 -32.64 18.70 18.84
CA ALA A 472 -32.49 20.03 19.46
C ALA A 472 -31.06 20.59 19.39
N ARG A 473 -30.08 19.76 18.98
CA ARG A 473 -28.66 20.12 18.86
C ARG A 473 -28.24 20.46 17.45
N LEU A 474 -29.15 20.37 16.49
CA LEU A 474 -28.91 20.66 15.08
C LEU A 474 -29.42 22.07 14.76
N ASP A 475 -28.71 22.76 13.90
CA ASP A 475 -29.15 24.02 13.33
C ASP A 475 -29.99 23.79 12.08
N SER A 476 -31.32 23.89 12.25
CA SER A 476 -32.25 23.73 11.13
C SER A 476 -32.08 24.81 10.07
N SER A 477 -31.62 26.01 10.44
CA SER A 477 -31.50 27.15 9.50
C SER A 477 -30.55 26.88 8.33
N ILE A 478 -29.68 25.89 8.46
CA ILE A 478 -28.68 25.48 7.46
C ILE A 478 -28.83 24.01 7.04
N ASN A 479 -30.00 23.42 7.25
CA ASN A 479 -30.26 21.99 7.01
C ASN A 479 -29.19 21.09 7.66
N GLU A 480 -28.83 21.33 8.93
CA GLU A 480 -28.03 20.38 9.70
C GLU A 480 -28.91 19.17 10.04
N LEU A 481 -28.56 17.99 9.54
CA LEU A 481 -29.37 16.77 9.61
C LEU A 481 -28.56 15.59 10.14
N TYR A 482 -29.21 14.69 10.85
CA TYR A 482 -28.67 13.36 11.08
C TYR A 482 -29.03 12.44 9.92
N LEU A 483 -28.03 11.77 9.33
CA LEU A 483 -28.25 10.87 8.20
C LEU A 483 -27.41 9.59 8.34
N PHE A 484 -27.87 8.51 7.72
CA PHE A 484 -27.22 7.22 7.74
C PHE A 484 -26.20 7.07 6.61
N HIS A 485 -25.10 6.38 6.89
CA HIS A 485 -24.12 5.93 5.91
C HIS A 485 -23.74 4.47 6.17
N GLY A 486 -24.20 3.56 5.32
CA GLY A 486 -23.86 2.13 5.42
C GLY A 486 -22.59 1.78 4.66
N SER A 487 -21.78 0.89 5.22
CA SER A 487 -20.57 0.35 4.59
C SER A 487 -20.25 -1.01 5.22
N SER A 488 -19.11 -1.61 4.87
CA SER A 488 -18.60 -2.77 5.62
C SER A 488 -18.24 -2.37 7.05
N PRO A 489 -18.25 -3.29 8.04
CA PRO A 489 -17.81 -2.97 9.40
C PRO A 489 -16.40 -2.37 9.46
N ALA A 490 -15.48 -2.85 8.60
CA ALA A 490 -14.15 -2.25 8.46
C ALA A 490 -14.21 -0.82 7.90
N GLY A 491 -15.06 -0.56 6.90
CA GLY A 491 -15.26 0.78 6.33
C GLY A 491 -15.87 1.75 7.33
N VAL A 492 -16.89 1.33 8.08
CA VAL A 492 -17.54 2.13 9.13
C VAL A 492 -16.55 2.50 10.25
N LEU A 493 -15.75 1.54 10.71
CA LEU A 493 -14.71 1.80 11.72
C LEU A 493 -13.58 2.68 11.15
N GLY A 494 -13.19 2.47 9.89
CA GLY A 494 -12.24 3.30 9.18
C GLY A 494 -12.69 4.76 9.11
N ILE A 495 -13.92 5.01 8.65
CA ILE A 495 -14.51 6.36 8.59
C ILE A 495 -14.67 6.95 9.99
N GLY A 496 -15.12 6.17 10.97
CA GLY A 496 -15.21 6.61 12.36
C GLY A 496 -13.85 7.02 12.95
N SER A 497 -12.74 6.47 12.42
CA SER A 497 -11.40 6.80 12.88
C SER A 497 -10.68 7.90 12.09
N SER A 498 -11.03 8.13 10.82
CA SER A 498 -10.28 9.03 9.93
C SER A 498 -11.13 10.14 9.29
N GLY A 499 -12.44 10.13 9.53
CA GLY A 499 -13.40 10.99 8.86
C GLY A 499 -13.78 10.47 7.48
N PHE A 500 -14.67 11.20 6.79
CA PHE A 500 -15.02 10.89 5.41
C PHE A 500 -13.89 11.31 4.48
N ASN A 501 -13.50 10.42 3.55
CA ASN A 501 -12.59 10.78 2.47
C ASN A 501 -13.37 10.87 1.15
N LEU A 502 -13.63 12.08 0.68
CA LEU A 502 -14.36 12.33 -0.56
C LEU A 502 -13.62 11.85 -1.82
N ASP A 503 -12.31 11.59 -1.72
CA ASP A 503 -11.54 10.97 -2.80
C ASP A 503 -12.00 9.51 -3.08
N LEU A 504 -12.77 8.90 -2.16
CA LEU A 504 -13.38 7.57 -2.31
C LEU A 504 -14.80 7.62 -2.89
N ALA A 505 -15.36 8.79 -3.19
CA ALA A 505 -16.72 8.94 -3.69
C ALA A 505 -16.92 8.16 -5.01
N GLY A 506 -17.89 7.24 -5.02
CA GLY A 506 -18.21 6.40 -6.19
C GLY A 506 -17.47 5.06 -6.28
N SER A 507 -16.61 4.73 -5.31
CA SER A 507 -15.82 3.48 -5.30
C SER A 507 -16.61 2.21 -4.91
N SER A 508 -17.73 2.35 -4.21
CA SER A 508 -18.51 1.21 -3.67
C SER A 508 -19.90 1.05 -4.28
N ALA A 509 -20.54 2.15 -4.69
CA ALA A 509 -21.83 2.16 -5.38
C ALA A 509 -22.13 3.53 -6.04
N GLY A 510 -23.13 3.54 -6.92
CA GLY A 510 -23.27 4.47 -8.04
C GLY A 510 -23.24 5.98 -7.73
N MET A 511 -22.58 6.73 -8.63
CA MET A 511 -22.47 8.20 -8.60
C MET A 511 -23.67 8.91 -9.25
N MET A 512 -24.90 8.43 -9.01
CA MET A 512 -26.09 8.91 -9.74
C MET A 512 -26.28 10.43 -9.63
N PHE A 513 -25.76 11.01 -8.54
CA PHE A 513 -25.90 12.42 -8.19
C PHE A 513 -24.56 13.18 -8.14
N GLY A 514 -23.52 12.63 -8.77
CA GLY A 514 -22.18 13.21 -8.82
C GLY A 514 -21.22 12.69 -7.74
N PRO A 515 -19.93 13.09 -7.78
CA PRO A 515 -18.95 12.71 -6.78
C PRO A 515 -19.22 13.45 -5.46
N GLY A 516 -19.40 12.71 -4.36
CA GLY A 516 -19.48 13.25 -3.00
C GLY A 516 -19.71 12.15 -1.97
N ALA A 517 -19.88 12.53 -0.70
CA ALA A 517 -20.25 11.60 0.36
C ALA A 517 -21.77 11.42 0.36
N TYR A 518 -22.22 10.18 0.22
CA TYR A 518 -23.62 9.81 0.12
C TYR A 518 -24.20 9.42 1.47
N PHE A 519 -25.38 9.95 1.76
CA PHE A 519 -26.13 9.68 2.97
C PHE A 519 -27.60 9.40 2.64
N ALA A 520 -28.28 8.72 3.54
CA ALA A 520 -29.71 8.47 3.43
C ALA A 520 -30.42 8.77 4.75
N GLU A 521 -31.63 9.31 4.68
CA GLU A 521 -32.50 9.44 5.86
C GLU A 521 -33.17 8.11 6.22
N ALA A 522 -33.29 7.18 5.26
CA ALA A 522 -33.89 5.88 5.47
C ALA A 522 -32.83 4.86 5.89
N SER A 523 -33.04 4.19 7.03
CA SER A 523 -32.13 3.18 7.57
C SER A 523 -31.95 2.00 6.60
N SER A 524 -33.06 1.58 6.00
CA SER A 524 -33.12 0.57 4.93
C SER A 524 -32.28 0.88 3.70
N LYS A 525 -32.11 2.16 3.31
CA LYS A 525 -31.21 2.58 2.21
C LYS A 525 -29.75 2.57 2.64
N GLY A 526 -29.45 3.04 3.85
CA GLY A 526 -28.13 2.87 4.44
C GLY A 526 -27.71 1.39 4.44
N ASP A 527 -28.63 0.50 4.83
CA ASP A 527 -28.42 -0.94 4.84
C ASP A 527 -28.23 -1.58 3.45
N GLU A 528 -28.70 -0.96 2.35
CA GLU A 528 -28.38 -1.44 0.99
C GLU A 528 -26.88 -1.37 0.68
N TYR A 529 -26.20 -0.37 1.25
CA TYR A 529 -24.75 -0.17 1.09
C TYR A 529 -23.94 -0.91 2.16
N ALA A 530 -24.58 -1.40 3.22
CA ALA A 530 -23.90 -2.17 4.26
C ALA A 530 -23.64 -3.62 3.84
N SER A 531 -22.45 -4.13 4.14
CA SER A 531 -22.11 -5.54 3.95
C SER A 531 -21.98 -6.25 5.30
N GLU A 532 -22.35 -7.52 5.34
CA GLU A 532 -22.13 -8.37 6.51
C GLU A 532 -20.64 -8.75 6.62
N ASP A 533 -20.12 -8.85 7.84
CA ASP A 533 -18.78 -9.39 8.09
C ASP A 533 -18.83 -10.94 8.02
N PRO A 534 -18.15 -11.60 7.08
CA PRO A 534 -18.26 -13.04 6.89
C PRO A 534 -17.51 -13.86 7.94
N SER A 535 -16.47 -13.32 8.57
CA SER A 535 -15.62 -14.08 9.50
C SER A 535 -14.74 -13.24 10.44
N GLY A 536 -14.90 -11.92 10.46
CA GLY A 536 -14.13 -10.99 11.28
C GLY A 536 -14.71 -10.79 12.68
N LEU A 537 -14.29 -9.70 13.35
CA LEU A 537 -14.68 -9.38 14.73
C LEU A 537 -16.20 -9.20 14.89
N PHE A 538 -16.90 -8.85 13.81
CA PHE A 538 -18.34 -8.65 13.79
C PHE A 538 -19.03 -9.72 12.93
N ALA A 539 -18.46 -10.92 12.85
CA ALA A 539 -19.00 -12.02 12.05
C ALA A 539 -20.53 -12.16 12.21
N GLY A 540 -21.25 -12.16 11.09
CA GLY A 540 -22.71 -12.24 11.07
C GLY A 540 -23.44 -10.90 11.25
N LYS A 541 -22.72 -9.78 11.37
CA LYS A 541 -23.27 -8.45 11.66
C LYS A 541 -22.93 -7.46 10.54
N CYS A 542 -23.77 -6.43 10.45
CA CYS A 542 -23.61 -5.29 9.55
C CYS A 542 -23.29 -4.04 10.36
N ALA A 543 -22.81 -2.99 9.68
CA ALA A 543 -22.50 -1.72 10.31
C ALA A 543 -22.98 -0.54 9.48
N MET A 544 -23.36 0.54 10.15
CA MET A 544 -23.60 1.84 9.54
C MET A 544 -23.20 2.97 10.50
N LEU A 545 -22.98 4.16 9.95
CA LEU A 545 -22.80 5.38 10.71
C LEU A 545 -24.11 6.16 10.79
N LEU A 546 -24.30 6.84 11.91
CA LEU A 546 -25.22 7.97 12.02
C LEU A 546 -24.38 9.25 12.14
N CYS A 547 -24.45 10.09 11.12
CA CYS A 547 -23.60 11.26 10.96
C CYS A 547 -24.41 12.54 11.12
N ARG A 548 -23.81 13.59 11.71
CA ARG A 548 -24.30 14.95 11.52
C ARG A 548 -23.79 15.48 10.19
N VAL A 549 -24.68 16.02 9.39
CA VAL A 549 -24.38 16.49 8.04
C VAL A 549 -24.96 17.89 7.86
N VAL A 550 -24.10 18.88 7.61
CA VAL A 550 -24.52 20.24 7.25
C VAL A 550 -24.81 20.28 5.75
N CYS A 551 -26.09 20.17 5.39
CA CYS A 551 -26.50 20.10 3.99
C CYS A 551 -26.51 21.46 3.28
N GLY A 552 -26.70 22.56 4.03
CA GLY A 552 -26.78 23.92 3.49
C GLY A 552 -27.85 24.06 2.41
N GLU A 553 -27.56 24.87 1.40
CA GLU A 553 -28.45 25.04 0.24
C GLU A 553 -28.35 23.82 -0.70
N LEU A 554 -29.46 23.08 -0.82
CA LEU A 554 -29.51 21.80 -1.53
C LEU A 554 -29.94 21.97 -2.99
N PHE A 555 -29.16 21.42 -3.91
CA PHE A 555 -29.58 21.26 -5.30
C PHE A 555 -30.45 20.00 -5.43
N ARG A 556 -31.76 20.18 -5.58
CA ARG A 556 -32.69 19.07 -5.73
C ARG A 556 -32.72 18.51 -7.15
N VAL A 557 -32.60 17.19 -7.28
CA VAL A 557 -32.70 16.45 -8.53
C VAL A 557 -33.51 15.18 -8.38
N GLU A 558 -34.33 14.88 -9.38
CA GLU A 558 -35.21 13.69 -9.40
C GLU A 558 -34.63 12.54 -10.26
N ALA A 559 -33.60 12.83 -11.06
CA ALA A 559 -32.94 11.90 -11.96
C ALA A 559 -31.44 12.22 -12.07
N ALA A 560 -30.68 11.28 -12.64
CA ALA A 560 -29.26 11.49 -12.92
C ALA A 560 -29.09 12.66 -13.90
N ASP A 561 -28.35 13.69 -13.51
CA ASP A 561 -28.13 14.88 -14.32
C ASP A 561 -26.62 15.17 -14.46
N PRO A 562 -26.06 15.16 -15.69
CA PRO A 562 -24.65 15.48 -15.94
C PRO A 562 -24.23 16.88 -15.44
N ARG A 563 -25.19 17.80 -15.24
CA ARG A 563 -24.94 19.15 -14.70
C ARG A 563 -24.59 19.15 -13.21
N LEU A 564 -24.75 18.03 -12.51
CA LEU A 564 -24.42 17.89 -11.08
C LEU A 564 -22.93 18.09 -10.77
N VAL A 565 -22.06 17.71 -11.71
CA VAL A 565 -20.61 17.96 -11.61
C VAL A 565 -20.28 19.44 -11.83
N GLN A 566 -21.16 20.19 -12.51
CA GLN A 566 -20.98 21.62 -12.75
C GLN A 566 -21.54 22.45 -11.59
N SER A 567 -22.70 22.09 -11.03
CA SER A 567 -23.31 22.83 -9.91
C SER A 567 -22.45 22.80 -8.64
N SER A 568 -21.84 21.66 -8.30
CA SER A 568 -20.88 21.55 -7.18
C SER A 568 -19.66 22.47 -7.33
N ARG A 569 -19.27 22.81 -8.58
CA ARG A 569 -18.14 23.70 -8.88
C ARG A 569 -18.50 25.18 -8.88
N THR A 570 -19.78 25.52 -8.98
CA THR A 570 -20.22 26.94 -9.01
C THR A 570 -20.28 27.56 -7.62
N GLY A 571 -20.15 26.78 -6.55
CA GLY A 571 -20.28 27.26 -5.18
C GLY A 571 -21.69 27.72 -4.80
N ARG A 572 -22.70 27.58 -5.68
CA ARG A 572 -24.07 28.01 -5.40
C ARG A 572 -24.81 27.12 -4.39
N TYR A 573 -24.52 25.83 -4.41
CA TYR A 573 -25.16 24.83 -3.57
C TYR A 573 -24.10 24.16 -2.69
N ASP A 574 -24.48 23.79 -1.46
CA ASP A 574 -23.61 23.14 -0.49
C ASP A 574 -23.79 21.61 -0.51
N GLY A 575 -24.87 21.12 -1.11
CA GLY A 575 -25.11 19.70 -1.31
C GLY A 575 -26.12 19.43 -2.42
N THR A 576 -26.37 18.15 -2.70
CA THR A 576 -27.39 17.68 -3.65
C THR A 576 -28.38 16.76 -2.94
N LEU A 577 -29.66 16.97 -3.22
CA LEU A 577 -30.76 16.10 -2.82
C LEU A 577 -31.23 15.28 -4.01
N GLY A 578 -30.90 13.99 -4.02
CA GLY A 578 -31.44 13.01 -4.95
C GLY A 578 -32.82 12.52 -4.49
N ASP A 579 -33.89 13.14 -4.98
CA ASP A 579 -35.27 12.88 -4.56
C ASP A 579 -35.94 11.77 -5.38
N ARG A 580 -35.45 10.52 -5.22
CA ARG A 580 -36.04 9.34 -5.89
C ARG A 580 -37.28 8.80 -5.19
N GLU A 581 -37.58 9.31 -4.00
CA GLU A 581 -38.85 9.04 -3.32
C GLU A 581 -40.00 9.70 -4.08
N HIS A 582 -39.89 11.00 -4.40
CA HIS A 582 -40.88 11.67 -5.26
C HIS A 582 -40.90 11.09 -6.68
N ALA A 583 -39.73 10.85 -7.27
CA ALA A 583 -39.63 10.45 -8.68
C ALA A 583 -39.98 8.98 -8.97
N ALA A 584 -39.75 8.08 -8.01
CA ALA A 584 -39.84 6.64 -8.23
C ALA A 584 -40.35 5.84 -7.02
N GLY A 585 -40.79 6.50 -5.94
CA GLY A 585 -41.30 5.83 -4.75
C GLY A 585 -40.24 5.03 -3.99
N THR A 586 -38.96 5.44 -4.09
CA THR A 586 -37.84 4.77 -3.41
C THR A 586 -37.27 5.65 -2.29
N TYR A 587 -36.06 6.16 -2.43
CA TYR A 587 -35.31 6.80 -1.34
C TYR A 587 -34.86 8.21 -1.70
N ARG A 588 -34.75 9.09 -0.70
CA ARG A 588 -33.97 10.32 -0.81
C ARG A 588 -32.53 10.06 -0.39
N GLU A 589 -31.60 10.50 -1.22
CA GLU A 589 -30.15 10.46 -0.95
C GLU A 589 -29.59 11.87 -0.90
N PHE A 590 -28.71 12.12 0.05
CA PHE A 590 -28.08 13.42 0.27
C PHE A 590 -26.59 13.30 -0.05
N VAL A 591 -26.08 14.23 -0.84
CA VAL A 591 -24.68 14.25 -1.26
C VAL A 591 -24.04 15.56 -0.84
N VAL A 592 -22.93 15.49 -0.11
CA VAL A 592 -22.12 16.66 0.27
C VAL A 592 -20.71 16.55 -0.29
N TYR A 593 -20.07 17.71 -0.45
CA TYR A 593 -18.85 17.86 -1.27
C TYR A 593 -17.63 18.35 -0.48
N ASP A 594 -17.78 18.59 0.83
CA ASP A 594 -16.69 18.92 1.75
C ASP A 594 -16.71 17.96 2.95
N GLN A 595 -15.55 17.42 3.32
CA GLN A 595 -15.40 16.52 4.45
C GLN A 595 -15.78 17.20 5.77
N ALA A 596 -15.56 18.51 5.87
CA ALA A 596 -15.90 19.30 7.05
C ALA A 596 -17.42 19.48 7.23
N GLN A 597 -18.25 19.16 6.24
CA GLN A 597 -19.71 19.14 6.38
C GLN A 597 -20.21 17.96 7.21
N VAL A 598 -19.36 17.00 7.56
CA VAL A 598 -19.78 15.74 8.17
C VAL A 598 -19.03 15.45 9.47
N TYR A 599 -19.79 15.08 10.51
CA TYR A 599 -19.25 14.49 11.73
C TYR A 599 -19.85 13.08 11.96
N PRO A 600 -19.05 11.99 11.86
CA PRO A 600 -19.53 10.62 12.07
C PRO A 600 -19.71 10.32 13.56
N GLU A 601 -20.85 10.69 14.14
CA GLU A 601 -21.02 10.70 15.60
C GLU A 601 -21.25 9.33 16.24
N TYR A 602 -21.97 8.42 15.55
CA TYR A 602 -22.25 7.10 16.09
C TYR A 602 -21.95 5.99 15.08
N VAL A 603 -21.26 4.95 15.55
CA VAL A 603 -21.13 3.65 14.88
C VAL A 603 -22.23 2.73 15.39
N ILE A 604 -23.04 2.20 14.48
CA ILE A 604 -24.15 1.31 14.78
C ILE A 604 -23.80 -0.07 14.21
N ILE A 605 -23.62 -1.04 15.09
CA ILE A 605 -23.49 -2.46 14.72
C ILE A 605 -24.84 -3.12 14.93
N TYR A 606 -25.35 -3.79 13.90
CA TYR A 606 -26.70 -4.37 13.89
C TYR A 606 -26.72 -5.70 13.14
N ARG A 607 -27.79 -6.47 13.35
CA ARG A 607 -28.08 -7.67 12.56
C ARG A 607 -29.40 -7.50 11.82
N ARG A 608 -29.52 -8.19 10.68
CA ARG A 608 -30.72 -8.23 9.85
C ARG A 608 -31.67 -9.30 10.35
N ILE A 609 -32.97 -8.99 10.39
CA ILE A 609 -34.04 -9.96 10.62
C ILE A 609 -34.73 -10.22 9.29
N PHE A 610 -34.96 -11.49 8.98
CA PHE A 610 -35.73 -11.93 7.82
C PHE A 610 -36.98 -12.67 8.30
N HIS A 611 -38.03 -12.68 7.49
CA HIS A 611 -39.24 -13.47 7.73
C HIS A 611 -39.13 -14.89 7.22
#